data_AF-A0A7Y8F227-F1
#
_entry.id   AF-A0A7Y8F227-F1
#
_cell.length_a   1.000
_cell.length_b   1.000
_cell.length_c   1.000
_cell.angle_alpha   90.00
_cell.angle_beta   90.00
_cell.angle_gamma   90.00
#
_symmetry.space_group_name_H-M   'P 1'
#
loop_
_entity.id
_entity.type
_entity.pdbx_description
1 polymer ?
#
loop_
_entity_poly.entity_id
_entity_poly.type
_entity_poly.pdbx_seq_one_letter_code
_entity_poly.pdbx_strand_id
1 'polypeptide(L)'
;MRRTKNFPTFAAAAALAAVSLSVALPAEAQSRRATTSAEAPAALTPRAAPAVQRAVTFAAMPSQASGALVLPLGAEGDLATRGAALSPAVREAVAAALTAARFDYKARQTLSLHGVGGWDRILVVGLPGDAKPADVQAAGTVAGRALIAQPGAMTALTSGLSADSAAELATGLGLGQYRSDLHRTTGRDAAAPGGITLVADDASAAQAAWRRGAALVEAMAWTRDVSNEPANVVYPESFVERARAAFAGVPGVEIEVLHVPAMQRLGMGSLLGVGQGSARPPRLLVVRYRGQGAPDAGPVALLGKGITFDSGGISIKPGANMGNMKMDMSGAASVVGAVLALAKAGAPVDVAAVAALAENMPDANAIRPGDVLTAMNGKTIEVISTDAEGRLVLADAVVWADTRLDPAAIVDVATLTGSVGGALGNDYAGLFSRHDALAEQLKTAGDATGERLWRLPLHPSYVAATSSPIADIKNSGEGGAGAGTGAHFIGYFARPETPWAHLDIANMAYGAASDVKPAGSAGFSVRLLERFVRDFQPVAKEKGTGGF
;
A
#
# COMPACT_ATOMS: atom_id res chain seq x y z
N MET A 1 12.99 40.20 52.22
CA MET A 1 12.77 40.88 53.52
C MET A 1 11.50 40.31 54.15
N ARG A 2 11.63 39.72 55.35
CA ARG A 2 10.65 39.63 56.48
C ARG A 2 9.14 39.44 56.17
N ARG A 3 8.36 38.61 56.87
CA ARG A 3 8.52 37.69 58.02
C ARG A 3 7.11 37.15 58.33
N THR A 4 6.97 35.83 58.55
CA THR A 4 6.36 35.15 59.73
C THR A 4 5.09 35.73 60.38
N LYS A 5 4.04 35.00 60.80
CA LYS A 5 3.90 33.81 61.69
C LYS A 5 2.38 33.78 62.08
N ASN A 6 1.66 32.71 62.43
CA ASN A 6 1.84 31.77 63.56
C ASN A 6 0.77 30.66 63.53
N PHE A 7 1.14 29.52 64.14
CA PHE A 7 0.39 28.29 64.45
C PHE A 7 -0.62 28.44 65.62
N PRO A 8 -1.37 27.36 65.99
CA PRO A 8 -0.85 26.44 67.01
C PRO A 8 -0.96 24.93 66.68
N THR A 9 0.02 24.22 67.23
CA THR A 9 0.23 22.77 67.36
C THR A 9 -0.15 22.27 68.75
N PHE A 10 -0.49 20.97 68.91
CA PHE A 10 -0.12 20.04 70.01
C PHE A 10 -0.56 18.63 69.54
N ALA A 11 0.26 17.60 69.25
CA ALA A 11 1.46 16.96 69.84
C ALA A 11 1.18 15.98 71.01
N ALA A 12 1.37 14.67 70.75
CA ALA A 12 1.95 13.58 71.59
C ALA A 12 1.44 12.21 71.04
N ALA A 13 2.20 11.24 70.53
CA ALA A 13 3.51 10.61 70.78
C ALA A 13 3.49 9.39 71.75
N ALA A 14 4.27 8.37 71.34
CA ALA A 14 4.76 7.17 72.03
C ALA A 14 3.95 5.85 71.88
N ALA A 15 4.52 4.64 71.85
CA ALA A 15 5.76 4.00 71.35
C ALA A 15 5.78 2.53 71.86
N LEU A 16 6.59 1.66 71.22
CA LEU A 16 7.06 0.30 71.58
C LEU A 16 6.07 -0.89 71.47
N ALA A 17 6.42 -1.92 70.68
CA ALA A 17 7.34 -3.00 71.07
C ALA A 17 7.43 -4.07 69.96
N ALA A 18 8.64 -4.58 69.72
CA ALA A 18 8.93 -5.72 68.85
C ALA A 18 8.84 -7.04 69.63
N VAL A 19 8.28 -8.08 69.01
CA VAL A 19 8.57 -9.49 69.35
C VAL A 19 8.67 -10.31 68.06
N SER A 20 9.79 -10.98 67.96
CA SER A 20 10.26 -11.92 66.94
C SER A 20 9.59 -13.29 67.08
N LEU A 21 9.34 -13.96 65.96
CA LEU A 21 9.38 -15.42 65.91
C LEU A 21 10.03 -15.88 64.61
N SER A 22 11.24 -16.39 64.81
CA SER A 22 12.10 -17.12 63.90
C SER A 22 11.60 -18.55 63.74
N VAL A 23 11.55 -19.04 62.50
CA VAL A 23 11.70 -20.47 62.18
C VAL A 23 12.88 -20.58 61.21
N ALA A 24 13.83 -21.42 61.59
CA ALA A 24 15.14 -21.57 60.96
C ALA A 24 15.20 -22.80 60.04
N LEU A 25 15.73 -22.54 58.83
CA LEU A 25 16.75 -23.31 58.08
C LEU A 25 16.38 -24.68 57.47
N PRO A 26 17.09 -25.17 56.40
CA PRO A 26 18.42 -24.74 55.96
C PRO A 26 18.59 -24.41 54.47
N ALA A 27 19.55 -23.51 54.23
CA ALA A 27 20.29 -23.41 52.99
C ALA A 27 21.55 -24.27 53.11
N GLU A 28 21.71 -25.25 52.22
CA GLU A 28 23.00 -25.66 51.63
C GLU A 28 22.76 -26.81 50.66
N ALA A 29 22.98 -26.57 49.37
CA ALA A 29 23.88 -27.38 48.53
C ALA A 29 23.68 -27.07 47.04
N GLN A 30 24.59 -26.25 46.53
CA GLN A 30 25.37 -26.50 45.30
C GLN A 30 24.63 -26.68 43.96
N SER A 31 24.82 -25.64 43.13
CA SER A 31 25.23 -25.74 41.74
C SER A 31 24.52 -26.77 40.86
N ARG A 32 23.52 -26.31 40.10
CA ARG A 32 23.31 -26.83 38.75
C ARG A 32 23.26 -25.68 37.76
N ARG A 33 24.24 -25.74 36.87
CA ARG A 33 24.50 -24.92 35.70
C ARG A 33 23.23 -24.43 35.03
N ALA A 34 23.26 -23.15 34.64
CA ALA A 34 22.51 -22.65 33.51
C ALA A 34 22.70 -23.59 32.31
N THR A 35 21.63 -24.29 31.95
CA THR A 35 21.43 -24.76 30.58
C THR A 35 20.39 -23.85 29.97
N THR A 36 20.88 -22.98 29.11
CA THR A 36 20.14 -22.16 28.16
C THR A 36 19.28 -23.05 27.27
N SER A 37 17.99 -23.01 27.48
CA SER A 37 16.99 -23.07 26.41
C SER A 37 15.74 -22.40 26.94
N ALA A 38 15.74 -21.07 26.95
CA ALA A 38 14.48 -20.35 26.93
C ALA A 38 13.84 -20.72 25.59
N GLU A 39 12.92 -21.68 25.61
CA GLU A 39 11.98 -21.86 24.51
C GLU A 39 11.37 -20.47 24.24
N ALA A 40 11.60 -19.96 23.03
CA ALA A 40 10.94 -18.75 22.58
C ALA A 40 9.44 -18.94 22.84
N PRO A 41 8.74 -17.98 23.46
CA PRO A 41 7.31 -18.12 23.69
C PRO A 41 6.68 -18.42 22.33
N ALA A 42 5.94 -19.54 22.26
CA ALA A 42 5.24 -19.97 21.07
C ALA A 42 4.56 -18.74 20.47
N ALA A 43 4.99 -18.33 19.27
CA ALA A 43 4.48 -17.15 18.64
C ALA A 43 2.95 -17.25 18.64
N LEU A 44 2.28 -16.32 19.34
CA LEU A 44 0.85 -16.09 19.21
C LEU A 44 0.64 -15.47 17.82
N THR A 45 1.00 -16.19 16.76
CA THR A 45 0.77 -15.79 15.38
C THR A 45 -0.71 -16.01 15.17
N PRO A 46 -1.51 -14.93 15.08
CA PRO A 46 -2.91 -15.10 14.78
C PRO A 46 -3.03 -15.80 13.43
N ARG A 47 -3.91 -16.79 13.33
CA ARG A 47 -4.09 -17.54 12.08
C ARG A 47 -4.76 -16.63 11.04
N ALA A 48 -3.96 -15.96 10.21
CA ALA A 48 -4.43 -15.27 9.02
C ALA A 48 -4.98 -16.29 8.01
N ALA A 49 -6.21 -16.09 7.53
CA ALA A 49 -6.70 -16.80 6.35
C ALA A 49 -6.38 -15.93 5.12
N PRO A 50 -5.62 -16.41 4.13
CA PRO A 50 -5.34 -15.64 2.92
C PRO A 50 -6.65 -15.35 2.18
N ALA A 51 -6.68 -14.26 1.43
CA ALA A 51 -7.82 -13.96 0.56
C ALA A 51 -8.07 -15.13 -0.41
N VAL A 52 -9.27 -15.73 -0.35
CA VAL A 52 -9.65 -16.81 -1.27
C VAL A 52 -10.00 -16.18 -2.62
N GLN A 53 -9.13 -16.37 -3.60
CA GLN A 53 -9.39 -15.94 -4.97
C GLN A 53 -10.14 -17.04 -5.73
N ARG A 54 -11.16 -16.62 -6.49
CA ARG A 54 -11.85 -17.53 -7.40
C ARG A 54 -10.96 -17.82 -8.60
N ALA A 55 -10.87 -19.09 -8.99
CA ALA A 55 -10.23 -19.46 -10.25
C ALA A 55 -10.99 -18.80 -11.41
N VAL A 56 -10.27 -18.20 -12.36
CA VAL A 56 -10.83 -17.52 -13.54
C VAL A 56 -10.57 -18.37 -14.77
N THR A 57 -11.62 -18.58 -15.58
CA THR A 57 -11.55 -19.23 -16.88
C THR A 57 -12.26 -18.40 -17.96
N PHE A 58 -11.87 -18.59 -19.22
CA PHE A 58 -12.53 -17.98 -20.37
C PHE A 58 -13.13 -19.06 -21.27
N ALA A 59 -14.33 -18.82 -21.79
CA ALA A 59 -15.05 -19.75 -22.65
C ALA A 59 -15.78 -19.01 -23.78
N ALA A 60 -16.01 -19.69 -24.90
CA ALA A 60 -16.79 -19.12 -26.01
C ALA A 60 -18.30 -19.13 -25.75
N MET A 61 -18.77 -20.02 -24.86
CA MET A 61 -20.19 -20.18 -24.52
C MET A 61 -20.36 -20.35 -23.00
N PRO A 62 -21.47 -19.89 -22.41
CA PRO A 62 -21.73 -20.12 -21.00
C PRO A 62 -21.99 -21.61 -20.72
N SER A 63 -21.67 -22.03 -19.49
CA SER A 63 -22.17 -23.30 -18.95
C SER A 63 -23.66 -23.23 -18.61
N GLN A 64 -24.22 -24.31 -18.07
CA GLN A 64 -25.58 -24.31 -17.53
C GLN A 64 -25.77 -23.18 -16.50
N ALA A 65 -26.92 -22.50 -16.56
CA ALA A 65 -27.26 -21.39 -15.66
C ALA A 65 -27.27 -21.86 -14.20
N SER A 66 -26.44 -21.21 -13.37
CA SER A 66 -26.27 -21.51 -11.94
C SER A 66 -25.46 -20.40 -11.28
N GLY A 67 -25.72 -20.10 -10.00
CA GLY A 67 -24.93 -19.10 -9.27
C GLY A 67 -25.23 -17.67 -9.75
N ALA A 68 -24.20 -16.83 -9.83
CA ALA A 68 -24.36 -15.44 -10.26
C ALA A 68 -23.96 -15.19 -11.72
N LEU A 69 -24.71 -14.32 -12.38
CA LEU A 69 -24.42 -13.78 -13.69
C LEU A 69 -24.02 -12.30 -13.56
N VAL A 70 -22.91 -11.90 -14.17
CA VAL A 70 -22.50 -10.49 -14.32
C VAL A 70 -22.73 -10.07 -15.77
N LEU A 71 -23.48 -8.98 -15.94
CA LEU A 71 -23.81 -8.42 -17.24
C LEU A 71 -23.43 -6.94 -17.27
N PRO A 72 -22.21 -6.58 -17.72
CA PRO A 72 -21.86 -5.19 -17.92
C PRO A 72 -22.66 -4.65 -19.12
N LEU A 73 -23.26 -3.46 -19.05
CA LEU A 73 -24.04 -2.84 -20.15
C LEU A 73 -23.76 -1.33 -20.20
N GLY A 74 -23.52 -0.80 -21.40
CA GLY A 74 -23.36 0.64 -21.65
C GLY A 74 -24.52 1.29 -22.41
N ALA A 75 -25.40 0.49 -23.01
CA ALA A 75 -26.61 0.94 -23.68
C ALA A 75 -27.65 -0.19 -23.75
N GLU A 76 -28.88 0.14 -24.13
CA GLU A 76 -29.96 -0.85 -24.29
C GLU A 76 -29.61 -1.93 -25.32
N GLY A 77 -28.97 -1.56 -26.43
CA GLY A 77 -28.55 -2.48 -27.48
C GLY A 77 -27.55 -3.55 -27.02
N ASP A 78 -26.80 -3.30 -25.95
CA ASP A 78 -25.84 -4.27 -25.41
C ASP A 78 -26.53 -5.53 -24.88
N LEU A 79 -27.79 -5.44 -24.43
CA LEU A 79 -28.52 -6.61 -23.96
C LEU A 79 -28.81 -7.60 -25.10
N ALA A 80 -29.01 -7.09 -26.32
CA ALA A 80 -29.22 -7.92 -27.50
C ALA A 80 -27.95 -8.67 -27.91
N THR A 81 -26.79 -8.03 -27.81
CA THR A 81 -25.49 -8.62 -28.18
C THR A 81 -24.92 -9.47 -27.05
N ARG A 82 -24.70 -8.89 -25.87
CA ARG A 82 -24.05 -9.52 -24.72
C ARG A 82 -24.95 -10.52 -24.00
N GLY A 83 -26.26 -10.28 -24.02
CA GLY A 83 -27.27 -11.19 -23.50
C GLY A 83 -27.72 -12.26 -24.51
N ALA A 84 -27.13 -12.34 -25.71
CA ALA A 84 -27.54 -13.30 -26.74
C ALA A 84 -27.51 -14.76 -26.27
N ALA A 85 -26.58 -15.09 -25.36
CA ALA A 85 -26.46 -16.42 -24.76
C ALA A 85 -27.54 -16.74 -23.71
N LEU A 86 -28.36 -15.76 -23.31
CA LEU A 86 -29.51 -15.94 -22.41
C LEU A 86 -30.75 -16.34 -23.20
N SER A 87 -31.72 -17.00 -22.55
CA SER A 87 -33.00 -17.28 -23.20
C SER A 87 -33.79 -15.98 -23.45
N PRO A 88 -34.70 -15.95 -24.46
CA PRO A 88 -35.52 -14.77 -24.74
C PRO A 88 -36.28 -14.26 -23.50
N ALA A 89 -36.86 -15.17 -22.70
CA ALA A 89 -37.58 -14.82 -21.48
C ALA A 89 -36.68 -14.15 -20.42
N VAL A 90 -35.42 -14.58 -20.30
CA VAL A 90 -34.46 -13.95 -19.37
C VAL A 90 -34.07 -12.56 -19.86
N ARG A 91 -33.84 -12.39 -21.17
CA ARG A 91 -33.56 -11.07 -21.73
C ARG A 91 -34.73 -10.11 -21.55
N GLU A 92 -35.96 -10.57 -21.76
CA GLU A 92 -37.17 -9.76 -21.55
C GLU A 92 -37.31 -9.33 -20.08
N ALA A 93 -37.05 -10.25 -19.14
CA ALA A 93 -37.07 -9.93 -17.71
C ALA A 93 -35.99 -8.89 -17.33
N VAL A 94 -34.77 -9.00 -17.88
CA VAL A 94 -33.71 -8.02 -17.68
C VAL A 94 -34.10 -6.67 -18.27
N ALA A 95 -34.62 -6.63 -19.50
CA ALA A 95 -35.06 -5.40 -20.16
C ALA A 95 -36.17 -4.69 -19.35
N ALA A 96 -37.20 -5.43 -18.93
CA ALA A 96 -38.28 -4.90 -18.11
C ALA A 96 -37.77 -4.32 -16.78
N ALA A 97 -36.82 -4.99 -16.13
CA ALA A 97 -36.21 -4.50 -14.91
C ALA A 97 -35.38 -3.23 -15.13
N LEU A 98 -34.62 -3.13 -16.24
CA LEU A 98 -33.86 -1.94 -16.60
C LEU A 98 -34.79 -0.74 -16.84
N THR A 99 -35.89 -0.94 -17.59
CA THR A 99 -36.90 0.10 -17.82
C THR A 99 -37.56 0.54 -16.51
N ALA A 100 -37.98 -0.40 -15.68
CA ALA A 100 -38.63 -0.10 -14.39
C ALA A 100 -37.70 0.66 -13.45
N ALA A 101 -36.41 0.30 -13.42
CA ALA A 101 -35.39 0.97 -12.63
C ALA A 101 -34.93 2.31 -13.22
N ARG A 102 -35.35 2.66 -14.45
CA ARG A 102 -34.81 3.79 -15.23
C ARG A 102 -33.28 3.74 -15.28
N PHE A 103 -32.74 2.55 -15.53
CA PHE A 103 -31.30 2.32 -15.58
C PHE A 103 -30.70 3.13 -16.72
N ASP A 104 -29.72 3.97 -16.41
CA ASP A 104 -29.13 4.95 -17.33
C ASP A 104 -27.67 4.63 -17.70
N TYR A 105 -27.23 3.41 -17.36
CA TYR A 105 -25.95 2.82 -17.72
C TYR A 105 -24.72 3.59 -17.19
N LYS A 106 -24.92 4.51 -16.24
CA LYS A 106 -23.80 5.27 -15.66
C LYS A 106 -22.77 4.35 -15.02
N ALA A 107 -21.51 4.77 -15.09
CA ALA A 107 -20.42 4.09 -14.42
C ALA A 107 -20.77 3.82 -12.94
N ARG A 108 -20.48 2.61 -12.47
CA ARG A 108 -20.78 2.11 -11.11
C ARG A 108 -22.25 1.91 -10.77
N GLN A 109 -23.19 2.24 -11.66
CA GLN A 109 -24.61 1.89 -11.45
C GLN A 109 -24.77 0.37 -11.47
N THR A 110 -25.57 -0.17 -10.57
CA THR A 110 -25.86 -1.61 -10.54
C THR A 110 -27.35 -1.87 -10.41
N LEU A 111 -27.80 -2.99 -10.97
CA LEU A 111 -29.15 -3.51 -10.81
C LEU A 111 -29.07 -5.02 -10.56
N SER A 112 -29.74 -5.49 -9.51
CA SER A 112 -29.77 -6.91 -9.16
C SER A 112 -31.15 -7.51 -9.40
N LEU A 113 -31.19 -8.62 -10.13
CA LEU A 113 -32.35 -9.49 -10.26
C LEU A 113 -32.04 -10.81 -9.56
N HIS A 114 -33.02 -11.42 -8.89
CA HIS A 114 -32.84 -12.64 -8.12
C HIS A 114 -33.75 -13.75 -8.64
N GLY A 115 -33.22 -14.97 -8.74
CA GLY A 115 -34.00 -16.15 -9.12
C GLY A 115 -34.54 -16.14 -10.56
N VAL A 116 -33.85 -15.49 -11.50
CA VAL A 116 -34.30 -15.36 -12.90
C VAL A 116 -33.52 -16.33 -13.80
N GLY A 117 -34.23 -17.15 -14.57
CA GLY A 117 -33.61 -17.96 -15.63
C GLY A 117 -32.67 -19.06 -15.16
N GLY A 118 -32.82 -19.54 -13.92
CA GLY A 118 -31.91 -20.51 -13.29
C GLY A 118 -30.67 -19.87 -12.65
N TRP A 119 -30.52 -18.54 -12.71
CA TRP A 119 -29.48 -17.82 -11.97
C TRP A 119 -29.99 -17.43 -10.58
N ASP A 120 -29.16 -17.62 -9.56
CA ASP A 120 -29.44 -17.16 -8.20
C ASP A 120 -29.51 -15.62 -8.17
N ARG A 121 -28.61 -14.98 -8.93
CA ARG A 121 -28.54 -13.53 -9.06
C ARG A 121 -28.00 -13.12 -10.42
N ILE A 122 -28.68 -12.20 -11.10
CA ILE A 122 -28.16 -11.48 -12.26
C ILE A 122 -27.81 -10.06 -11.79
N LEU A 123 -26.54 -9.69 -11.88
CA LEU A 123 -26.05 -8.35 -11.61
C LEU A 123 -25.75 -7.64 -12.91
N VAL A 124 -26.54 -6.63 -13.24
CA VAL A 124 -26.23 -5.67 -14.29
C VAL A 124 -25.32 -4.59 -13.72
N VAL A 125 -24.27 -4.22 -14.46
CA VAL A 125 -23.34 -3.15 -14.09
C VAL A 125 -23.21 -2.16 -15.24
N GLY A 126 -23.34 -0.87 -14.96
CA GLY A 126 -23.26 0.20 -15.95
C GLY A 126 -21.83 0.42 -16.47
N LEU A 127 -21.71 0.63 -17.78
CA LEU A 127 -20.50 1.07 -18.47
C LEU A 127 -20.73 2.43 -19.15
N PRO A 128 -19.73 3.31 -19.21
CA PRO A 128 -19.82 4.47 -20.10
C PRO A 128 -19.92 4.02 -21.57
N GLY A 129 -20.58 4.81 -22.42
CA GLY A 129 -20.86 4.43 -23.81
C GLY A 129 -19.62 4.16 -24.67
N ASP A 130 -18.48 4.79 -24.36
CA ASP A 130 -17.17 4.60 -25.00
C ASP A 130 -16.17 3.90 -24.06
N ALA A 131 -16.66 2.95 -23.25
CA ALA A 131 -15.87 2.28 -22.21
C ALA A 131 -14.52 1.74 -22.72
N LYS A 132 -13.47 2.26 -22.10
CA LYS A 132 -12.10 1.77 -22.25
C LYS A 132 -11.88 0.56 -21.34
N PRO A 133 -10.82 -0.24 -21.55
CA PRO A 133 -10.52 -1.38 -20.69
C PRO A 133 -10.44 -1.01 -19.18
N ALA A 134 -9.99 0.20 -18.85
CA ALA A 134 -9.97 0.71 -17.48
C ALA A 134 -11.37 0.91 -16.87
N ASP A 135 -12.35 1.37 -17.66
CA ASP A 135 -13.74 1.54 -17.22
C ASP A 135 -14.37 0.17 -16.96
N VAL A 136 -14.04 -0.82 -17.81
CA VAL A 136 -14.49 -2.21 -17.65
C VAL A 136 -13.87 -2.85 -16.40
N GLN A 137 -12.59 -2.59 -16.10
CA GLN A 137 -11.97 -3.02 -14.85
C GLN A 137 -12.66 -2.40 -13.62
N ALA A 138 -13.01 -1.11 -13.70
CA ALA A 138 -13.74 -0.44 -12.62
C ALA A 138 -15.13 -1.06 -12.40
N ALA A 139 -15.87 -1.34 -13.49
CA ALA A 139 -17.14 -2.05 -13.42
C ALA A 139 -17.00 -3.47 -12.84
N GLY A 140 -15.95 -4.19 -13.23
CA GLY A 140 -15.61 -5.49 -12.63
C GLY A 140 -15.34 -5.39 -11.13
N THR A 141 -14.67 -4.33 -10.68
CA THR A 141 -14.40 -4.08 -9.26
C THR A 141 -15.70 -3.89 -8.48
N VAL A 142 -16.61 -3.07 -9.01
CA VAL A 142 -17.95 -2.87 -8.44
C VAL A 142 -18.73 -4.19 -8.39
N ALA A 143 -18.70 -4.96 -9.47
CA ALA A 143 -19.32 -6.29 -9.51
C ALA A 143 -18.74 -7.23 -8.45
N GLY A 144 -17.41 -7.27 -8.32
CA GLY A 144 -16.70 -8.08 -7.35
C GLY A 144 -17.07 -7.71 -5.91
N ARG A 145 -17.17 -6.40 -5.60
CA ARG A 145 -17.66 -5.93 -4.29
C ARG A 145 -19.10 -6.36 -4.04
N ALA A 146 -19.99 -6.18 -5.02
CA ALA A 146 -21.42 -6.48 -4.89
C ALA A 146 -21.71 -7.99 -4.75
N LEU A 147 -20.82 -8.83 -5.26
CA LEU A 147 -20.97 -10.30 -5.26
C LEU A 147 -20.00 -11.02 -4.32
N ILE A 148 -19.26 -10.30 -3.46
CA ILE A 148 -18.25 -10.91 -2.58
C ILE A 148 -18.82 -12.01 -1.66
N ALA A 149 -20.08 -11.88 -1.25
CA ALA A 149 -20.78 -12.84 -0.39
C ALA A 149 -21.59 -13.89 -1.17
N GLN A 150 -21.58 -13.84 -2.51
CA GLN A 150 -22.38 -14.76 -3.32
C GLN A 150 -21.78 -16.17 -3.30
N PRO A 151 -22.52 -17.23 -2.92
CA PRO A 151 -22.05 -18.61 -3.01
C PRO A 151 -22.04 -19.11 -4.47
N GLY A 152 -21.39 -20.25 -4.70
CA GLY A 152 -21.41 -20.92 -6.00
C GLY A 152 -20.55 -20.25 -7.08
N ALA A 153 -20.69 -20.69 -8.33
CA ALA A 153 -19.94 -20.16 -9.47
C ALA A 153 -20.45 -18.77 -9.92
N MET A 154 -19.61 -18.06 -10.66
CA MET A 154 -19.97 -16.82 -11.35
C MET A 154 -19.74 -16.97 -12.84
N THR A 155 -20.67 -16.44 -13.64
CA THR A 155 -20.50 -16.28 -15.09
C THR A 155 -20.56 -14.80 -15.42
N ALA A 156 -19.65 -14.28 -16.24
CA ALA A 156 -19.72 -12.93 -16.78
C ALA A 156 -19.89 -13.00 -18.30
N LEU A 157 -20.92 -12.36 -18.85
CA LEU A 157 -21.10 -12.28 -20.30
C LEU A 157 -20.37 -11.06 -20.82
N THR A 158 -19.43 -11.25 -21.74
CA THR A 158 -18.59 -10.18 -22.29
C THR A 158 -18.63 -10.09 -23.81
N SER A 159 -19.54 -10.83 -24.47
CA SER A 159 -19.72 -10.72 -25.92
C SER A 159 -19.92 -9.27 -26.38
N GLY A 160 -19.29 -8.93 -27.50
CA GLY A 160 -19.18 -7.56 -28.01
C GLY A 160 -18.11 -6.69 -27.33
N LEU A 161 -17.43 -7.17 -26.29
CA LEU A 161 -16.23 -6.54 -25.75
C LEU A 161 -14.97 -7.14 -26.39
N SER A 162 -13.89 -6.35 -26.46
CA SER A 162 -12.59 -6.88 -26.87
C SER A 162 -12.06 -7.89 -25.85
N ALA A 163 -11.14 -8.76 -26.30
CA ALA A 163 -10.45 -9.71 -25.43
C ALA A 163 -9.77 -9.03 -24.22
N ASP A 164 -9.16 -7.85 -24.44
CA ASP A 164 -8.55 -7.05 -23.38
C ASP A 164 -9.59 -6.55 -22.37
N SER A 165 -10.74 -6.03 -22.82
CA SER A 165 -11.81 -5.59 -21.93
C SER A 165 -12.42 -6.74 -21.15
N ALA A 166 -12.57 -7.92 -21.75
CA ALA A 166 -13.01 -9.12 -21.04
C ALA A 166 -12.00 -9.51 -19.95
N ALA A 167 -10.70 -9.53 -20.27
CA ALA A 167 -9.64 -9.77 -19.28
C ALA A 167 -9.64 -8.71 -18.16
N GLU A 168 -9.86 -7.44 -18.49
CA GLU A 168 -9.93 -6.38 -17.48
C GLU A 168 -11.17 -6.46 -16.59
N LEU A 169 -12.30 -6.96 -17.10
CA LEU A 169 -13.46 -7.29 -16.26
C LEU A 169 -13.09 -8.35 -15.22
N ALA A 170 -12.36 -9.39 -15.63
CA ALA A 170 -11.87 -10.43 -14.72
C ALA A 170 -10.92 -9.84 -13.66
N THR A 171 -10.04 -8.92 -14.04
CA THR A 171 -9.16 -8.19 -13.11
C THR A 171 -9.99 -7.46 -12.09
N GLY A 172 -10.97 -6.67 -12.53
CA GLY A 172 -11.88 -5.95 -11.65
C GLY A 172 -12.58 -6.88 -10.67
N LEU A 173 -13.17 -7.98 -11.15
CA LEU A 173 -13.86 -8.95 -10.31
C LEU A 173 -12.94 -9.49 -9.19
N GLY A 174 -11.71 -9.85 -9.54
CA GLY A 174 -10.71 -10.29 -8.56
C GLY A 174 -10.35 -9.21 -7.53
N LEU A 175 -10.15 -7.96 -7.97
CA LEU A 175 -9.85 -6.82 -7.08
C LEU A 175 -11.00 -6.52 -6.11
N GLY A 176 -12.25 -6.63 -6.57
CA GLY A 176 -13.44 -6.43 -5.76
C GLY A 176 -13.68 -7.55 -4.75
N GLN A 177 -13.28 -8.78 -5.07
CA GLN A 177 -13.48 -9.94 -4.20
C GLN A 177 -12.53 -10.03 -3.00
N TYR A 178 -11.56 -9.13 -2.90
CA TYR A 178 -10.68 -9.08 -1.74
C TYR A 178 -11.46 -8.86 -0.42
N ARG A 179 -11.10 -9.65 0.60
CA ARG A 179 -11.59 -9.59 1.98
C ARG A 179 -10.41 -9.46 2.95
N SER A 180 -10.60 -8.67 4.01
CA SER A 180 -9.62 -8.40 5.07
C SER A 180 -10.10 -8.96 6.41
N ASP A 181 -10.33 -10.27 6.45
CA ASP A 181 -10.80 -11.01 7.62
C ASP A 181 -9.68 -11.84 8.27
N LEU A 182 -8.42 -11.47 8.01
CA LEU A 182 -7.20 -12.13 8.49
C LEU A 182 -7.33 -12.64 9.93
N HIS A 183 -7.84 -11.80 10.83
CA HIS A 183 -7.91 -12.09 12.27
C HIS A 183 -9.31 -12.49 12.78
N ARG A 184 -10.33 -12.57 11.91
CA ARG A 184 -11.69 -12.97 12.31
C ARG A 184 -11.78 -14.47 12.42
N THR A 185 -12.15 -15.02 13.57
CA THR A 185 -12.27 -16.48 13.78
C THR A 185 -13.62 -17.06 13.36
N THR A 186 -14.66 -16.23 13.28
CA THR A 186 -16.01 -16.63 12.86
C THR A 186 -16.20 -16.46 11.35
N GLY A 187 -17.06 -17.29 10.74
CA GLY A 187 -17.34 -17.23 9.30
C GLY A 187 -16.24 -17.78 8.39
N ARG A 188 -15.30 -18.56 8.95
CA ARG A 188 -14.23 -19.25 8.21
C ARG A 188 -14.66 -20.55 7.54
N ASP A 189 -15.72 -21.20 8.04
CA ASP A 189 -16.24 -22.47 7.53
C ASP A 189 -17.21 -22.29 6.35
N ALA A 190 -17.27 -21.09 5.75
CA ALA A 190 -18.06 -20.87 4.56
C ALA A 190 -17.52 -21.73 3.40
N ALA A 191 -18.43 -22.36 2.65
CA ALA A 191 -18.07 -23.12 1.47
C ALA A 191 -17.20 -22.27 0.53
N ALA A 192 -16.16 -22.89 -0.05
CA ALA A 192 -15.27 -22.21 -0.98
C ALA A 192 -16.10 -21.58 -2.13
N PRO A 193 -15.85 -20.32 -2.49
CA PRO A 193 -16.52 -19.70 -3.61
C PRO A 193 -16.20 -20.47 -4.90
N GLY A 194 -17.20 -20.67 -5.77
CA GLY A 194 -16.98 -21.31 -7.06
C GLY A 194 -16.14 -20.44 -8.00
N GLY A 195 -15.66 -21.02 -9.11
CA GLY A 195 -14.90 -20.29 -10.13
C GLY A 195 -15.69 -19.16 -10.80
N ILE A 196 -14.97 -18.29 -11.51
CA ILE A 196 -15.50 -17.26 -12.41
C ILE A 196 -15.24 -17.73 -13.85
N THR A 197 -16.27 -17.78 -14.68
CA THR A 197 -16.16 -18.01 -16.12
C THR A 197 -16.58 -16.77 -16.88
N LEU A 198 -15.68 -16.25 -17.71
CA LEU A 198 -16.00 -15.15 -18.63
C LEU A 198 -16.31 -15.73 -20.00
N VAL A 199 -17.49 -15.39 -20.51
CA VAL A 199 -17.91 -15.73 -21.88
C VAL A 199 -17.45 -14.61 -22.80
N ALA A 200 -16.46 -14.90 -23.63
CA ALA A 200 -15.80 -13.94 -24.52
C ALA A 200 -15.77 -14.47 -25.95
N ASP A 201 -15.92 -13.57 -26.93
CA ASP A 201 -15.95 -13.92 -28.35
C ASP A 201 -14.60 -14.52 -28.80
N ASP A 202 -13.49 -14.02 -28.25
CA ASP A 202 -12.15 -14.62 -28.36
C ASP A 202 -11.62 -15.00 -26.98
N ALA A 203 -12.06 -16.16 -26.49
CA ALA A 203 -11.66 -16.69 -25.19
C ALA A 203 -10.14 -16.96 -25.07
N SER A 204 -9.49 -17.31 -26.18
CA SER A 204 -8.04 -17.59 -26.19
C SER A 204 -7.23 -16.32 -26.00
N ALA A 205 -7.55 -15.26 -26.76
CA ALA A 205 -6.90 -13.96 -26.60
C ALA A 205 -7.18 -13.36 -25.21
N ALA A 206 -8.41 -13.49 -24.71
CA ALA A 206 -8.77 -12.99 -23.38
C ALA A 206 -8.00 -13.73 -22.26
N GLN A 207 -7.84 -15.05 -22.39
CA GLN A 207 -7.04 -15.86 -21.47
C GLN A 207 -5.55 -15.46 -21.50
N ALA A 208 -5.01 -15.09 -22.66
CA ALA A 208 -3.64 -14.60 -22.79
C ALA A 208 -3.47 -13.22 -22.12
N ALA A 209 -4.41 -12.29 -22.37
CA ALA A 209 -4.42 -10.96 -21.76
C ALA A 209 -4.59 -11.02 -20.23
N TRP A 210 -5.35 -12.02 -19.74
CA TRP A 210 -5.60 -12.24 -18.31
C TRP A 210 -4.33 -12.48 -17.48
N ARG A 211 -3.22 -12.95 -18.07
CA ARG A 211 -1.96 -13.17 -17.33
C ARG A 211 -1.52 -11.94 -16.54
N ARG A 212 -1.70 -10.74 -17.12
CA ARG A 212 -1.40 -9.47 -16.45
C ARG A 212 -2.38 -9.22 -15.29
N GLY A 213 -3.67 -9.39 -15.53
CA GLY A 213 -4.72 -9.20 -14.53
C GLY A 213 -4.58 -10.13 -13.33
N ALA A 214 -4.27 -11.41 -13.55
CA ALA A 214 -4.05 -12.39 -12.50
C ALA A 214 -2.89 -11.98 -11.57
N ALA A 215 -1.75 -11.59 -12.14
CA ALA A 215 -0.59 -11.12 -11.39
C ALA A 215 -0.92 -9.85 -10.58
N LEU A 216 -1.68 -8.92 -11.16
CA LEU A 216 -2.10 -7.69 -10.49
C LEU A 216 -3.07 -7.96 -9.33
N VAL A 217 -4.04 -8.86 -9.50
CA VAL A 217 -4.99 -9.25 -8.45
C VAL A 217 -4.26 -9.89 -7.26
N GLU A 218 -3.29 -10.76 -7.53
CA GLU A 218 -2.44 -11.34 -6.49
C GLU A 218 -1.62 -10.28 -5.75
N ALA A 219 -0.93 -9.40 -6.48
CA ALA A 219 -0.12 -8.35 -5.90
C ALA A 219 -0.93 -7.34 -5.06
N MET A 220 -2.15 -7.01 -5.52
CA MET A 220 -3.07 -6.16 -4.78
C MET A 220 -3.55 -6.82 -3.48
N ALA A 221 -3.82 -8.13 -3.50
CA ALA A 221 -4.16 -8.87 -2.29
C ALA A 221 -2.99 -8.86 -1.29
N TRP A 222 -1.78 -9.18 -1.75
CA TRP A 222 -0.57 -9.13 -0.91
C TRP A 222 -0.35 -7.75 -0.30
N THR A 223 -0.44 -6.69 -1.11
CA THR A 223 -0.26 -5.30 -0.65
C THR A 223 -1.26 -4.94 0.44
N ARG A 224 -2.55 -5.25 0.22
CA ARG A 224 -3.60 -4.95 1.18
C ARG A 224 -3.46 -5.78 2.45
N ASP A 225 -3.06 -7.05 2.34
CA ASP A 225 -2.83 -7.90 3.51
C ASP A 225 -1.70 -7.36 4.36
N VAL A 226 -0.52 -7.13 3.77
CA VAL A 226 0.65 -6.63 4.52
C VAL A 226 0.34 -5.31 5.23
N SER A 227 -0.39 -4.38 4.60
CA SER A 227 -0.80 -3.13 5.24
C SER A 227 -1.92 -3.27 6.27
N ASN A 228 -2.83 -4.24 6.10
CA ASN A 228 -3.93 -4.47 7.04
C ASN A 228 -3.50 -5.21 8.31
N GLU A 229 -2.40 -5.96 8.25
CA GLU A 229 -1.86 -6.68 9.40
C GLU A 229 -1.54 -5.73 10.56
N PRO A 230 -1.75 -6.16 11.82
CA PRO A 230 -1.39 -5.35 12.97
C PRO A 230 0.15 -5.30 13.10
N ALA A 231 0.65 -4.20 13.66
CA ALA A 231 2.09 -3.98 13.79
C ALA A 231 2.81 -5.06 14.61
N ASN A 232 2.13 -5.75 15.53
CA ASN A 232 2.75 -6.88 16.24
C ASN A 232 3.05 -8.08 15.33
N VAL A 233 2.39 -8.18 14.17
CA VAL A 233 2.57 -9.25 13.15
C VAL A 233 3.44 -8.79 11.99
N VAL A 234 3.23 -7.56 11.49
CA VAL A 234 4.07 -6.97 10.42
C VAL A 234 4.92 -5.83 10.98
N TYR A 235 6.21 -6.11 11.03
CA TYR A 235 7.33 -5.24 11.41
C TYR A 235 8.52 -5.44 10.44
N PRO A 236 9.62 -4.66 10.50
CA PRO A 236 10.60 -4.58 9.41
C PRO A 236 11.14 -5.92 8.92
N GLU A 237 11.48 -6.83 9.84
CA GLU A 237 11.95 -8.18 9.51
C GLU A 237 10.83 -9.05 8.90
N SER A 238 9.65 -9.12 9.50
CA SER A 238 8.55 -9.91 8.94
C SER A 238 8.03 -9.38 7.59
N PHE A 239 8.16 -8.07 7.33
CA PHE A 239 7.84 -7.49 6.02
C PHE A 239 8.78 -8.05 4.95
N VAL A 240 10.09 -8.09 5.26
CA VAL A 240 11.11 -8.72 4.39
C VAL A 240 10.77 -10.18 4.11
N GLU A 241 10.42 -10.95 5.14
CA GLU A 241 10.07 -12.36 4.97
C GLU A 241 8.81 -12.55 4.10
N ARG A 242 7.79 -11.70 4.26
CA ARG A 242 6.59 -11.73 3.40
C ARG A 242 6.89 -11.36 1.95
N ALA A 243 7.81 -10.42 1.72
CA ALA A 243 8.27 -10.09 0.37
C ALA A 243 9.03 -11.28 -0.24
N ARG A 244 10.01 -11.86 0.47
CA ARG A 244 10.76 -13.04 0.02
C ARG A 244 9.84 -14.19 -0.37
N ALA A 245 8.83 -14.47 0.44
CA ALA A 245 7.84 -15.51 0.16
C ALA A 245 7.02 -15.21 -1.10
N ALA A 246 6.58 -13.96 -1.30
CA ALA A 246 5.77 -13.58 -2.46
C ALA A 246 6.53 -13.66 -3.80
N PHE A 247 7.83 -13.43 -3.78
CA PHE A 247 8.71 -13.50 -4.96
C PHE A 247 9.39 -14.86 -5.14
N ALA A 248 9.16 -15.83 -4.25
CA ALA A 248 9.79 -17.14 -4.34
C ALA A 248 9.51 -17.81 -5.70
N GLY A 249 10.58 -18.19 -6.41
CA GLY A 249 10.51 -18.85 -7.70
C GLY A 249 10.15 -17.94 -8.88
N VAL A 250 10.02 -16.62 -8.69
CA VAL A 250 9.73 -15.68 -9.78
C VAL A 250 11.03 -15.38 -10.55
N PRO A 251 11.11 -15.68 -11.87
CA PRO A 251 12.33 -15.46 -12.65
C PRO A 251 12.69 -13.98 -12.78
N GLY A 252 14.00 -13.69 -12.89
CA GLY A 252 14.51 -12.33 -13.10
C GLY A 252 14.45 -11.42 -11.88
N VAL A 253 14.17 -11.97 -10.69
CA VAL A 253 14.07 -11.24 -9.42
C VAL A 253 15.31 -11.46 -8.55
N GLU A 254 15.84 -10.35 -8.04
CA GLU A 254 16.92 -10.32 -7.04
C GLU A 254 16.43 -9.58 -5.79
N ILE A 255 16.73 -10.14 -4.60
CA ILE A 255 16.35 -9.54 -3.31
C ILE A 255 17.58 -9.31 -2.45
N GLU A 256 17.88 -8.04 -2.18
CA GLU A 256 18.91 -7.59 -1.24
C GLU A 256 18.26 -6.99 0.01
N VAL A 257 18.86 -7.22 1.18
CA VAL A 257 18.40 -6.65 2.44
C VAL A 257 19.59 -6.07 3.19
N LEU A 258 19.55 -4.76 3.45
CA LEU A 258 20.53 -4.10 4.29
C LEU A 258 20.07 -4.14 5.75
N HIS A 259 20.79 -4.92 6.55
CA HIS A 259 20.67 -4.93 8.00
C HIS A 259 21.47 -3.78 8.62
N VAL A 260 21.26 -3.53 9.91
CA VAL A 260 21.92 -2.46 10.67
C VAL A 260 23.43 -2.36 10.43
N PRO A 261 24.24 -3.45 10.47
CA PRO A 261 25.68 -3.34 10.23
C PRO A 261 26.04 -2.85 8.82
N ALA A 262 25.26 -3.24 7.81
CA ALA A 262 25.48 -2.78 6.44
C ALA A 262 25.11 -1.30 6.28
N MET A 263 23.97 -0.90 6.84
CA MET A 263 23.52 0.50 6.86
C MET A 263 24.49 1.42 7.62
N GLN A 264 25.07 0.94 8.72
CA GLN A 264 26.10 1.68 9.47
C GLN A 264 27.37 1.90 8.63
N ARG A 265 27.86 0.88 7.93
CA ARG A 265 29.01 1.01 7.03
C ARG A 265 28.76 1.96 5.86
N LEU A 266 27.50 2.06 5.42
CA LEU A 266 27.09 2.97 4.36
C LEU A 266 26.82 4.39 4.87
N GLY A 267 26.84 4.63 6.18
CA GLY A 267 26.54 5.94 6.76
C GLY A 267 25.07 6.33 6.68
N MET A 268 24.14 5.38 6.63
CA MET A 268 22.68 5.62 6.57
C MET A 268 22.11 6.05 7.94
N GLY A 269 22.66 7.12 8.51
CA GLY A 269 22.34 7.58 9.86
C GLY A 269 20.93 8.15 9.99
N SER A 270 20.30 8.58 8.89
CA SER A 270 18.92 9.10 8.90
C SER A 270 17.92 7.96 9.13
N LEU A 271 18.01 6.89 8.36
CA LEU A 271 17.15 5.71 8.50
C LEU A 271 17.45 4.97 9.80
N LEU A 272 18.72 4.78 10.15
CA LEU A 272 19.13 4.17 11.41
C LEU A 272 18.59 4.96 12.61
N GLY A 273 18.67 6.29 12.58
CA GLY A 273 18.16 7.16 13.64
C GLY A 273 16.67 6.97 13.89
N VAL A 274 15.85 6.86 12.85
CA VAL A 274 14.40 6.60 13.00
C VAL A 274 14.14 5.25 13.69
N GLY A 275 14.85 4.20 13.31
CA GLY A 275 14.59 2.85 13.81
C GLY A 275 15.24 2.51 15.16
N GLN A 276 16.14 3.34 15.68
CA GLN A 276 16.96 2.99 16.85
C GLN A 276 16.18 2.94 18.17
N GLY A 277 14.99 3.55 18.23
CA GLY A 277 14.10 3.51 19.38
C GLY A 277 13.24 2.24 19.47
N SER A 278 13.23 1.39 18.43
CA SER A 278 12.50 0.12 18.46
C SER A 278 13.44 -1.07 18.74
N ALA A 279 12.93 -2.05 19.48
CA ALA A 279 13.55 -3.37 19.60
C ALA A 279 13.52 -4.18 18.29
N ARG A 280 12.78 -3.70 17.27
CA ARG A 280 12.64 -4.31 15.95
C ARG A 280 13.46 -3.50 14.95
N PRO A 281 14.74 -3.86 14.74
CA PRO A 281 15.69 -3.00 14.06
C PRO A 281 15.31 -2.73 12.60
N PRO A 282 15.66 -1.54 12.07
CA PRO A 282 15.30 -1.14 10.72
C PRO A 282 15.99 -1.99 9.64
N ARG A 283 15.47 -1.92 8.41
CA ARG A 283 15.96 -2.62 7.22
C ARG A 283 15.78 -1.74 5.98
N LEU A 284 16.71 -1.81 5.03
CA LEU A 284 16.42 -1.44 3.64
C LEU A 284 16.19 -2.71 2.85
N LEU A 285 14.99 -2.92 2.32
CA LEU A 285 14.67 -4.03 1.42
C LEU A 285 14.75 -3.53 -0.02
N VAL A 286 15.46 -4.26 -0.87
CA VAL A 286 15.56 -3.99 -2.30
C VAL A 286 15.10 -5.23 -3.05
N VAL A 287 14.11 -5.06 -3.93
CA VAL A 287 13.62 -6.09 -4.85
C VAL A 287 13.78 -5.57 -6.26
N ARG A 288 14.76 -6.10 -7.01
CA ARG A 288 14.97 -5.76 -8.41
C ARG A 288 14.38 -6.84 -9.30
N TYR A 289 13.61 -6.44 -10.30
CA TYR A 289 13.11 -7.30 -11.35
C TYR A 289 13.63 -6.80 -12.71
N ARG A 290 14.32 -7.68 -13.44
CA ARG A 290 14.71 -7.44 -14.83
C ARG A 290 14.07 -8.49 -15.73
N GLY A 291 13.03 -8.06 -16.43
CA GLY A 291 12.30 -8.91 -17.37
C GLY A 291 13.07 -9.19 -18.65
N GLN A 292 12.70 -10.28 -19.33
CA GLN A 292 13.22 -10.56 -20.67
C GLN A 292 12.83 -9.43 -21.63
N GLY A 293 13.81 -8.90 -22.36
CA GLY A 293 13.61 -7.77 -23.28
C GLY A 293 13.54 -6.39 -22.60
N ALA A 294 13.87 -6.30 -21.30
CA ALA A 294 13.95 -5.02 -20.61
C ALA A 294 14.96 -4.06 -21.28
N PRO A 295 14.64 -2.77 -21.39
CA PRO A 295 15.57 -1.76 -21.90
C PRO A 295 16.88 -1.71 -21.09
N ASP A 296 17.95 -1.26 -21.75
CA ASP A 296 19.26 -1.04 -21.14
C ASP A 296 19.49 0.45 -20.82
N ALA A 297 18.63 0.99 -19.95
CA ALA A 297 18.64 2.40 -19.55
C ALA A 297 18.72 2.60 -18.02
N GLY A 298 18.99 1.52 -17.27
CA GLY A 298 18.85 1.46 -15.83
C GLY A 298 17.39 1.22 -15.39
N PRO A 299 17.16 0.80 -14.13
CA PRO A 299 15.83 0.53 -13.62
C PRO A 299 15.04 1.81 -13.38
N VAL A 300 13.70 1.73 -13.47
CA VAL A 300 12.83 2.66 -12.74
C VAL A 300 12.87 2.27 -11.26
N ALA A 301 13.34 3.16 -10.39
CA ALA A 301 13.43 2.91 -8.96
C ALA A 301 12.17 3.43 -8.24
N LEU A 302 11.41 2.51 -7.67
CA LEU A 302 10.21 2.76 -6.89
C LEU A 302 10.55 2.69 -5.40
N LEU A 303 10.53 3.82 -4.70
CA LEU A 303 10.92 3.92 -3.29
C LEU A 303 9.66 4.01 -2.41
N GLY A 304 9.64 3.30 -1.29
CA GLY A 304 8.46 3.26 -0.43
C GLY A 304 8.77 3.57 1.02
N LYS A 305 8.04 4.52 1.61
CA LYS A 305 8.02 4.73 3.08
C LYS A 305 7.50 3.45 3.74
N GLY A 306 8.29 2.89 4.63
CA GLY A 306 8.06 1.59 5.27
C GLY A 306 7.96 1.64 6.79
N ILE A 307 7.30 2.64 7.35
CA ILE A 307 7.14 2.74 8.80
C ILE A 307 6.05 1.76 9.26
N THR A 308 6.49 0.62 9.79
CA THR A 308 5.60 -0.51 10.15
C THR A 308 4.70 -0.21 11.35
N PHE A 309 5.10 0.74 12.19
CA PHE A 309 4.24 1.43 13.12
C PHE A 309 4.83 2.81 13.42
N ASP A 310 3.98 3.82 13.42
CA ASP A 310 4.36 5.20 13.72
C ASP A 310 3.64 5.72 14.97
N SER A 311 4.36 5.72 16.09
CA SER A 311 3.88 6.36 17.33
C SER A 311 4.16 7.87 17.35
N GLY A 312 4.97 8.36 16.41
CA GLY A 312 5.61 9.68 16.41
C GLY A 312 6.91 9.77 17.18
N GLY A 313 7.34 8.71 17.87
CA GLY A 313 8.55 8.72 18.69
C GLY A 313 8.41 9.62 19.91
N ILE A 314 9.43 10.45 20.21
CA ILE A 314 9.40 11.42 21.31
C ILE A 314 8.34 12.52 21.08
N SER A 315 8.14 12.93 19.82
CA SER A 315 7.02 13.74 19.34
C SER A 315 5.73 12.91 19.26
N ILE A 316 5.32 12.31 20.38
CA ILE A 316 4.25 11.29 20.44
C ILE A 316 2.92 11.79 19.83
N LYS A 317 2.31 10.96 18.99
CA LYS A 317 0.95 11.20 18.48
C LYS A 317 -0.10 11.07 19.59
N PRO A 318 -1.26 11.73 19.45
CA PRO A 318 -2.42 11.43 20.29
C PRO A 318 -2.90 9.97 20.14
N GLY A 319 -3.51 9.41 21.18
CA GLY A 319 -3.99 8.02 21.14
C GLY A 319 -5.14 7.77 20.14
N ALA A 320 -5.92 8.81 19.81
CA ALA A 320 -7.01 8.68 18.85
C ALA A 320 -6.49 8.29 17.47
N ASN A 321 -7.02 7.20 16.90
CA ASN A 321 -6.64 6.64 15.60
C ASN A 321 -5.17 6.18 15.47
N MET A 322 -4.36 6.19 16.53
CA MET A 322 -2.95 5.73 16.46
C MET A 322 -2.85 4.27 15.99
N GLY A 323 -3.85 3.43 16.27
CA GLY A 323 -3.90 2.06 15.74
C GLY A 323 -3.90 1.95 14.20
N ASN A 324 -4.30 3.02 13.48
CA ASN A 324 -4.22 3.08 12.02
C ASN A 324 -2.79 3.28 11.51
N MET A 325 -1.85 3.70 12.37
CA MET A 325 -0.44 3.93 12.00
C MET A 325 0.33 2.63 11.69
N LYS A 326 -0.30 1.46 11.87
CA LYS A 326 0.15 0.20 11.25
C LYS A 326 0.20 0.27 9.71
N MET A 327 -0.59 1.17 9.10
CA MET A 327 -0.65 1.37 7.65
C MET A 327 0.35 2.41 7.15
N ASP A 328 1.23 2.93 8.01
CA ASP A 328 2.23 3.94 7.66
C ASP A 328 3.43 3.38 6.86
N MET A 329 3.32 2.10 6.49
CA MET A 329 4.18 1.36 5.57
C MET A 329 3.51 1.13 4.21
N SER A 330 2.35 1.75 3.95
CA SER A 330 1.60 1.54 2.70
C SER A 330 2.40 1.92 1.46
N GLY A 331 3.30 2.92 1.56
CA GLY A 331 4.22 3.25 0.47
C GLY A 331 5.14 2.08 0.09
N ALA A 332 5.79 1.47 1.09
CA ALA A 332 6.61 0.27 0.92
C ALA A 332 5.82 -0.92 0.38
N ALA A 333 4.60 -1.16 0.90
CA ALA A 333 3.74 -2.22 0.39
C ALA A 333 3.39 -1.99 -1.08
N SER A 334 3.02 -0.78 -1.47
CA SER A 334 2.59 -0.49 -2.84
C SER A 334 3.73 -0.61 -3.86
N VAL A 335 4.95 -0.13 -3.55
CA VAL A 335 6.07 -0.26 -4.49
C VAL A 335 6.51 -1.72 -4.66
N VAL A 336 6.53 -2.49 -3.57
CA VAL A 336 6.85 -3.93 -3.64
C VAL A 336 5.74 -4.69 -4.37
N GLY A 337 4.47 -4.34 -4.12
CA GLY A 337 3.32 -4.89 -4.83
C GLY A 337 3.34 -4.59 -6.34
N ALA A 338 3.70 -3.38 -6.75
CA ALA A 338 3.84 -3.03 -8.17
C ALA A 338 4.91 -3.88 -8.87
N VAL A 339 6.08 -4.05 -8.24
CA VAL A 339 7.15 -4.93 -8.76
C VAL A 339 6.70 -6.40 -8.79
N LEU A 340 5.94 -6.86 -7.79
CA LEU A 340 5.38 -8.21 -7.76
C LEU A 340 4.43 -8.45 -8.95
N ALA A 341 3.54 -7.49 -9.24
CA ALA A 341 2.63 -7.57 -10.37
C ALA A 341 3.39 -7.63 -11.70
N LEU A 342 4.41 -6.78 -11.88
CA LEU A 342 5.24 -6.73 -13.08
C LEU A 342 6.03 -8.03 -13.29
N ALA A 343 6.66 -8.53 -12.23
CA ALA A 343 7.48 -9.73 -12.27
C ALA A 343 6.64 -10.99 -12.56
N LYS A 344 5.52 -11.16 -11.86
CA LYS A 344 4.61 -12.30 -12.10
C LYS A 344 3.91 -12.25 -13.45
N ALA A 345 3.67 -11.06 -13.98
CA ALA A 345 3.18 -10.90 -15.34
C ALA A 345 4.26 -11.14 -16.41
N GLY A 346 5.53 -11.29 -16.04
CA GLY A 346 6.66 -11.40 -16.96
C GLY A 346 6.82 -10.16 -17.85
N ALA A 347 6.66 -8.96 -17.28
CA ALA A 347 6.75 -7.71 -18.01
C ALA A 347 8.18 -7.44 -18.52
N PRO A 348 8.38 -6.93 -19.75
CA PRO A 348 9.70 -6.65 -20.31
C PRO A 348 10.25 -5.29 -19.80
N VAL A 349 10.46 -5.17 -18.48
CA VAL A 349 10.87 -3.93 -17.81
C VAL A 349 12.05 -4.18 -16.86
N ASP A 350 12.82 -3.13 -16.56
CA ASP A 350 13.80 -3.12 -15.47
C ASP A 350 13.28 -2.17 -14.37
N VAL A 351 13.04 -2.70 -13.19
CA VAL A 351 12.41 -1.98 -12.08
C VAL A 351 12.98 -2.46 -10.76
N ALA A 352 13.13 -1.55 -9.81
CA ALA A 352 13.56 -1.88 -8.46
C ALA A 352 12.60 -1.26 -7.43
N ALA A 353 12.05 -2.07 -6.53
CA ALA A 353 11.39 -1.57 -5.33
C ALA A 353 12.42 -1.43 -4.21
N VAL A 354 12.47 -0.27 -3.56
CA VAL A 354 13.32 0.02 -2.40
C VAL A 354 12.42 0.44 -1.24
N ALA A 355 12.22 -0.47 -0.28
CA ALA A 355 11.40 -0.22 0.90
C ALA A 355 12.28 0.18 2.10
N ALA A 356 12.08 1.40 2.59
CA ALA A 356 12.77 1.96 3.75
C ALA A 356 12.01 1.60 5.03
N LEU A 357 12.36 0.47 5.63
CA LEU A 357 11.60 -0.16 6.71
C LEU A 357 12.14 0.25 8.10
N ALA A 358 11.27 0.77 8.94
CA ALA A 358 11.55 1.05 10.35
C ALA A 358 10.28 0.92 11.20
N GLU A 359 10.41 1.04 12.51
CA GLU A 359 9.31 1.18 13.45
C GLU A 359 9.66 2.38 14.36
N ASN A 360 8.83 3.43 14.35
CA ASN A 360 9.11 4.68 15.05
C ASN A 360 8.48 4.63 16.45
N MET A 361 9.32 4.45 17.47
CA MET A 361 8.91 4.19 18.85
C MET A 361 9.60 5.14 19.84
N PRO A 362 8.89 5.62 20.89
CA PRO A 362 9.55 6.28 22.01
C PRO A 362 10.34 5.24 22.81
N ASP A 363 11.59 5.56 23.10
CA ASP A 363 12.49 4.75 23.94
C ASP A 363 13.61 5.65 24.47
N ALA A 364 14.37 5.17 25.46
CA ALA A 364 15.57 5.86 25.95
C ALA A 364 16.62 6.07 24.84
N ASN A 365 16.65 5.21 23.82
CA ASN A 365 17.55 5.32 22.68
C ASN A 365 16.97 6.11 21.50
N ALA A 366 15.69 6.51 21.51
CA ALA A 366 15.06 7.16 20.38
C ALA A 366 15.71 8.52 20.03
N ILE A 367 15.66 8.91 18.75
CA ILE A 367 15.99 10.28 18.33
C ILE A 367 15.07 11.28 19.03
N ARG A 368 15.54 12.51 19.21
CA ARG A 368 14.84 13.59 19.91
C ARG A 368 14.77 14.84 19.04
N PRO A 369 13.76 15.70 19.25
CA PRO A 369 13.80 17.06 18.73
C PRO A 369 15.11 17.77 19.15
N GLY A 370 15.82 18.34 18.19
CA GLY A 370 17.13 18.99 18.33
C GLY A 370 18.33 18.10 18.00
N ASP A 371 18.16 16.79 17.83
CA ASP A 371 19.25 15.93 17.37
C ASP A 371 19.64 16.28 15.91
N VAL A 372 20.92 16.11 15.57
CA VAL A 372 21.43 16.24 14.20
C VAL A 372 21.87 14.87 13.70
N LEU A 373 21.21 14.39 12.63
CA LEU A 373 21.54 13.13 11.95
C LEU A 373 22.45 13.39 10.75
N THR A 374 23.24 12.39 10.36
CA THR A 374 24.02 12.41 9.11
C THR A 374 23.48 11.35 8.17
N ALA A 375 23.03 11.77 6.98
CA ALA A 375 22.54 10.88 5.94
C ALA A 375 23.70 10.21 5.17
N MET A 376 23.37 9.21 4.35
CA MET A 376 24.31 8.40 3.57
C MET A 376 25.25 9.21 2.68
N ASN A 377 24.82 10.37 2.18
CA ASN A 377 25.65 11.27 1.37
C ASN A 377 26.42 12.31 2.19
N GLY A 378 26.46 12.17 3.52
CA GLY A 378 27.17 13.07 4.43
C GLY A 378 26.40 14.35 4.80
N LYS A 379 25.23 14.61 4.19
CA LYS A 379 24.40 15.77 4.55
C LYS A 379 23.84 15.62 5.96
N THR A 380 23.76 16.73 6.67
CA THR A 380 23.27 16.80 8.05
C THR A 380 21.81 17.24 8.11
N ILE A 381 21.04 16.63 9.02
CA ILE A 381 19.60 16.87 9.18
C ILE A 381 19.30 17.23 10.64
N GLU A 382 18.80 18.43 10.89
CA GLU A 382 18.21 18.79 12.19
C GLU A 382 16.82 18.17 12.34
N VAL A 383 16.62 17.39 13.39
CA VAL A 383 15.32 16.78 13.72
C VAL A 383 14.50 17.78 14.51
N ILE A 384 13.46 18.33 13.91
CA ILE A 384 12.50 19.23 14.58
C ILE A 384 11.35 18.43 15.19
N SER A 385 10.88 17.42 14.45
CA SER A 385 9.84 16.51 14.91
C SER A 385 10.24 15.08 14.58
N THR A 386 10.16 14.19 15.57
CA THR A 386 10.37 12.75 15.36
C THR A 386 9.15 12.08 14.71
N ASP A 387 8.03 12.81 14.57
CA ASP A 387 6.82 12.45 13.81
C ASP A 387 6.90 12.83 12.32
N ALA A 388 8.05 13.38 11.92
CA ALA A 388 8.40 13.62 10.52
C ALA A 388 9.49 12.63 10.07
N GLU A 389 9.33 11.36 10.45
CA GLU A 389 10.28 10.26 10.25
C GLU A 389 10.25 9.67 8.84
N GLY A 390 9.09 9.67 8.17
CA GLY A 390 8.94 9.07 6.84
C GLY A 390 9.88 9.66 5.80
N ARG A 391 10.11 10.97 5.85
CA ARG A 391 11.06 11.65 4.96
C ARG A 391 12.51 11.37 5.34
N LEU A 392 12.80 11.12 6.63
CA LEU A 392 14.13 10.75 7.11
C LEU A 392 14.55 9.37 6.57
N VAL A 393 13.68 8.37 6.64
CA VAL A 393 13.99 7.04 6.09
C VAL A 393 14.12 7.08 4.57
N LEU A 394 13.33 7.92 3.89
CA LEU A 394 13.41 8.10 2.45
C LEU A 394 14.66 8.86 2.00
N ALA A 395 15.22 9.77 2.81
CA ALA A 395 16.47 10.47 2.47
C ALA A 395 17.60 9.47 2.15
N ASP A 396 17.84 8.50 3.04
CA ASP A 396 18.86 7.49 2.80
C ASP A 396 18.49 6.51 1.68
N ALA A 397 17.20 6.18 1.53
CA ALA A 397 16.75 5.31 0.44
C ALA A 397 16.95 5.96 -0.94
N VAL A 398 16.69 7.26 -1.06
CA VAL A 398 16.93 8.05 -2.27
C VAL A 398 18.42 8.07 -2.60
N VAL A 399 19.28 8.41 -1.63
CA VAL A 399 20.73 8.41 -1.83
C VAL A 399 21.22 7.01 -2.24
N TRP A 400 20.76 5.96 -1.56
CA TRP A 400 21.13 4.60 -1.87
C TRP A 400 20.73 4.21 -3.29
N ALA A 401 19.47 4.44 -3.67
CA ALA A 401 18.96 4.08 -4.99
C ALA A 401 19.69 4.85 -6.10
N ASP A 402 19.85 6.16 -5.93
CA ASP A 402 20.50 7.03 -6.91
C ASP A 402 21.97 6.62 -7.15
N THR A 403 22.69 6.28 -6.07
CA THR A 403 24.12 5.92 -6.14
C THR A 403 24.38 4.46 -6.56
N ARG A 404 23.49 3.53 -6.20
CA ARG A 404 23.69 2.08 -6.43
C ARG A 404 23.03 1.56 -7.70
N LEU A 405 21.96 2.19 -8.15
CA LEU A 405 21.18 1.71 -9.30
C LEU A 405 21.39 2.54 -10.57
N ASP A 406 21.91 3.77 -10.46
CA ASP A 406 21.91 4.78 -11.52
C ASP A 406 20.57 4.82 -12.30
N PRO A 407 19.45 5.03 -11.61
CA PRO A 407 18.13 4.74 -12.13
C PRO A 407 17.75 5.64 -13.31
N ALA A 408 16.87 5.14 -14.17
CA ALA A 408 16.26 5.94 -15.24
C ALA A 408 15.34 7.02 -14.66
N ALA A 409 14.65 6.71 -13.56
CA ALA A 409 13.88 7.65 -12.75
C ALA A 409 13.71 7.09 -11.33
N ILE A 410 13.52 7.99 -10.37
CA ILE A 410 13.12 7.69 -8.99
C ILE A 410 11.67 8.16 -8.80
N VAL A 411 10.81 7.27 -8.31
CA VAL A 411 9.47 7.61 -7.85
C VAL A 411 9.31 7.11 -6.43
N ASP A 412 9.26 8.01 -5.47
CA ASP A 412 9.02 7.65 -4.07
C ASP A 412 7.55 7.82 -3.68
N VAL A 413 7.04 6.92 -2.84
CA VAL A 413 5.64 6.83 -2.42
C VAL A 413 5.57 6.74 -0.90
N ALA A 414 4.78 7.63 -0.29
CA ALA A 414 4.69 7.69 1.16
C ALA A 414 3.33 8.15 1.66
N THR A 415 2.90 7.58 2.77
CA THR A 415 1.91 8.17 3.67
C THR A 415 2.59 9.30 4.46
N LEU A 416 2.91 10.41 3.80
CA LEU A 416 3.87 11.36 4.34
C LEU A 416 3.24 12.44 5.21
N THR A 417 2.18 13.09 4.74
CA THR A 417 1.66 14.27 5.44
C THR A 417 0.14 14.28 5.55
N GLY A 418 -0.39 14.61 6.74
CA GLY A 418 -1.83 14.89 6.88
C GLY A 418 -2.28 16.09 6.04
N SER A 419 -1.38 17.02 5.73
CA SER A 419 -1.67 18.23 4.95
C SER A 419 -2.08 17.96 3.50
N VAL A 420 -1.62 16.88 2.86
CA VAL A 420 -2.06 16.57 1.48
C VAL A 420 -3.54 16.23 1.44
N GLY A 421 -4.06 15.54 2.47
CA GLY A 421 -5.50 15.25 2.59
C GLY A 421 -6.33 16.51 2.81
N GLY A 422 -5.81 17.48 3.57
CA GLY A 422 -6.46 18.79 3.71
C GLY A 422 -6.52 19.58 2.39
N ALA A 423 -5.54 19.39 1.50
CA ALA A 423 -5.47 20.09 0.22
C ALA A 423 -6.28 19.41 -0.91
N LEU A 424 -6.28 18.07 -0.96
CA LEU A 424 -6.77 17.30 -2.11
C LEU A 424 -7.96 16.38 -1.78
N GLY A 425 -8.43 16.35 -0.53
CA GLY A 425 -9.53 15.47 -0.12
C GLY A 425 -9.13 14.00 -0.22
N ASN A 426 -10.01 13.13 -0.73
CA ASN A 426 -9.75 11.70 -0.95
C ASN A 426 -9.90 11.31 -2.43
N ASP A 427 -9.81 12.28 -3.33
CA ASP A 427 -9.99 12.09 -4.77
C ASP A 427 -8.66 12.01 -5.52
N TYR A 428 -7.61 12.64 -4.98
CA TYR A 428 -6.27 12.69 -5.56
C TYR A 428 -5.19 12.44 -4.51
N ALA A 429 -4.15 11.69 -4.88
CA ALA A 429 -2.87 11.75 -4.17
C ALA A 429 -2.06 12.97 -4.66
N GLY A 430 -1.18 13.48 -3.79
CA GLY A 430 -0.29 14.58 -4.13
C GLY A 430 0.89 14.11 -4.97
N LEU A 431 1.12 14.74 -6.11
CA LEU A 431 2.29 14.53 -6.96
C LEU A 431 3.21 15.74 -6.89
N PHE A 432 4.49 15.53 -6.59
CA PHE A 432 5.53 16.55 -6.64
C PHE A 432 6.65 16.06 -7.54
N SER A 433 7.19 16.94 -8.37
CA SER A 433 8.31 16.62 -9.25
C SER A 433 8.91 17.89 -9.81
N ARG A 434 10.21 17.85 -10.07
CA ARG A 434 10.94 18.88 -10.81
C ARG A 434 11.17 18.54 -12.28
N HIS A 435 10.70 17.37 -12.73
CA HIS A 435 10.80 16.89 -14.09
C HIS A 435 9.40 16.72 -14.69
N ASP A 436 9.00 17.69 -15.52
CA ASP A 436 7.64 17.76 -16.09
C ASP A 436 7.26 16.50 -16.88
N ALA A 437 8.19 15.97 -17.68
CA ALA A 437 7.95 14.74 -18.46
C ALA A 437 7.65 13.53 -17.55
N LEU A 438 8.32 13.41 -16.40
CA LEU A 438 8.05 12.35 -15.43
C LEU A 438 6.69 12.55 -14.77
N ALA A 439 6.37 13.79 -14.39
CA ALA A 439 5.09 14.13 -13.75
C ALA A 439 3.90 13.83 -14.67
N GLU A 440 3.98 14.17 -15.95
CA GLU A 440 2.92 13.90 -16.93
C GLU A 440 2.74 12.40 -17.21
N GLN A 441 3.82 11.63 -17.26
CA GLN A 441 3.72 10.17 -17.38
C GLN A 441 3.01 9.54 -16.17
N LEU A 442 3.35 9.97 -14.95
CA LEU A 442 2.69 9.50 -13.72
C LEU A 442 1.20 9.90 -13.69
N LYS A 443 0.88 11.14 -14.06
CA LYS A 443 -0.51 11.62 -14.15
C LYS A 443 -1.29 10.82 -15.18
N THR A 444 -0.71 10.55 -16.35
CA THR A 444 -1.33 9.72 -17.39
C THR A 444 -1.61 8.30 -16.89
N ALA A 445 -0.67 7.69 -16.17
CA ALA A 445 -0.88 6.37 -15.56
C ALA A 445 -1.97 6.40 -14.47
N GLY A 446 -2.02 7.46 -13.65
CA GLY A 446 -3.07 7.68 -12.66
C GLY A 446 -4.45 7.83 -13.29
N ASP A 447 -4.57 8.63 -14.36
CA ASP A 447 -5.81 8.82 -15.12
C ASP A 447 -6.27 7.50 -15.76
N ALA A 448 -5.34 6.74 -16.35
CA ALA A 448 -5.62 5.45 -16.99
C ALA A 448 -6.05 4.34 -16.00
N THR A 449 -5.70 4.46 -14.71
CA THR A 449 -6.02 3.46 -13.68
C THR A 449 -7.12 3.95 -12.74
N GLY A 450 -7.46 5.23 -12.75
CA GLY A 450 -8.34 5.85 -11.78
C GLY A 450 -7.69 6.07 -10.40
N GLU A 451 -6.39 5.78 -10.24
CA GLU A 451 -5.61 6.18 -9.07
C GLU A 451 -5.05 7.59 -9.30
N ARG A 452 -5.93 8.59 -9.23
CA ARG A 452 -5.64 9.92 -9.74
C ARG A 452 -4.58 10.65 -8.92
N LEU A 453 -3.75 11.42 -9.63
CA LEU A 453 -2.73 12.29 -9.07
C LEU A 453 -3.05 13.74 -9.38
N TRP A 454 -2.75 14.63 -8.43
CA TRP A 454 -2.76 16.07 -8.66
C TRP A 454 -1.40 16.66 -8.38
N ARG A 455 -0.83 17.38 -9.35
CA ARG A 455 0.49 17.98 -9.20
C ARG A 455 0.42 19.21 -8.30
N LEU A 456 1.18 19.18 -7.22
CA LEU A 456 1.40 20.30 -6.32
C LEU A 456 2.78 20.92 -6.58
N PRO A 457 2.96 22.22 -6.31
CA PRO A 457 4.20 22.91 -6.63
C PRO A 457 5.35 22.50 -5.71
N LEU A 458 6.58 22.74 -6.16
CA LEU A 458 7.79 22.83 -5.33
C LEU A 458 8.21 24.30 -5.31
N HIS A 459 7.75 25.06 -4.32
CA HIS A 459 7.90 26.51 -4.28
C HIS A 459 9.18 26.92 -3.51
N PRO A 460 9.89 28.00 -3.91
CA PRO A 460 11.08 28.48 -3.21
C PRO A 460 10.89 28.77 -1.70
N SER A 461 9.67 29.05 -1.26
CA SER A 461 9.38 29.23 0.17
C SER A 461 9.59 27.95 0.99
N TYR A 462 9.53 26.76 0.37
CA TYR A 462 9.75 25.50 1.08
C TYR A 462 11.22 25.34 1.47
N VAL A 463 12.14 25.91 0.68
CA VAL A 463 13.59 25.98 0.98
C VAL A 463 13.85 26.77 2.24
N ALA A 464 13.28 27.97 2.29
CA ALA A 464 13.40 28.84 3.45
C ALA A 464 12.79 28.15 4.68
N ALA A 465 11.63 27.50 4.50
CA ALA A 465 10.95 26.80 5.57
C ALA A 465 11.73 25.60 6.12
N THR A 466 12.52 24.89 5.31
CA THR A 466 13.35 23.75 5.72
C THR A 466 14.82 24.10 5.95
N SER A 467 15.18 25.38 5.96
CA SER A 467 16.54 25.81 6.31
C SER A 467 16.81 25.60 7.81
N SER A 468 18.02 25.19 8.14
CA SER A 468 18.48 24.98 9.51
C SER A 468 19.66 25.91 9.85
N PRO A 469 19.72 26.46 11.08
CA PRO A 469 20.88 27.21 11.55
C PRO A 469 22.05 26.32 12.01
N ILE A 470 21.83 25.01 12.18
CA ILE A 470 22.83 24.08 12.76
C ILE A 470 23.13 22.85 11.90
N ALA A 471 22.38 22.62 10.82
CA ALA A 471 22.53 21.51 9.89
C ALA A 471 22.28 21.99 8.44
N ASP A 472 22.49 21.11 7.46
CA ASP A 472 22.25 21.45 6.04
C ASP A 472 20.76 21.63 5.72
N ILE A 473 19.88 20.94 6.45
CA ILE A 473 18.43 21.00 6.32
C ILE A 473 17.76 20.60 7.64
N LYS A 474 16.55 21.09 7.92
CA LYS A 474 15.70 20.58 9.02
C LYS A 474 14.53 19.74 8.51
N ASN A 475 14.15 18.71 9.24
CA ASN A 475 13.16 17.74 8.76
C ASN A 475 11.70 18.22 8.82
N SER A 476 11.39 19.31 9.50
CA SER A 476 10.04 19.89 9.50
C SER A 476 10.09 21.37 9.16
N GLY A 477 9.23 21.78 8.21
CA GLY A 477 9.13 23.17 7.79
C GLY A 477 8.15 23.98 8.63
N GLU A 478 8.40 25.28 8.75
CA GLU A 478 7.47 26.25 9.33
C GLU A 478 6.43 26.70 8.28
N GLY A 479 5.29 27.28 8.72
CA GLY A 479 4.37 27.98 7.81
C GLY A 479 3.28 27.17 7.11
N GLY A 480 2.97 25.94 7.57
CA GLY A 480 1.72 25.24 7.23
C GLY A 480 1.67 24.48 5.89
N ALA A 481 2.65 24.66 4.99
CA ALA A 481 2.76 23.92 3.73
C ALA A 481 3.42 22.54 3.92
N GLY A 482 2.86 21.69 4.80
CA GLY A 482 3.46 20.42 5.22
C GLY A 482 3.81 19.48 4.07
N ALA A 483 2.91 19.32 3.09
CA ALA A 483 3.11 18.45 1.93
C ALA A 483 4.26 18.94 1.04
N GLY A 484 4.27 20.24 0.72
CA GLY A 484 5.32 20.85 -0.09
C GLY A 484 6.70 20.81 0.57
N THR A 485 6.77 21.07 1.88
CA THR A 485 8.04 21.00 2.63
C THR A 485 8.53 19.56 2.81
N GLY A 486 7.63 18.59 2.97
CA GLY A 486 7.96 17.16 2.97
C GLY A 486 8.52 16.68 1.64
N ALA A 487 7.86 17.04 0.53
CA ALA A 487 8.32 16.74 -0.81
C ALA A 487 9.68 17.39 -1.10
N HIS A 488 9.85 18.67 -0.76
CA HIS A 488 11.12 19.37 -0.93
C HIS A 488 12.26 18.69 -0.15
N PHE A 489 12.01 18.28 1.11
CA PHE A 489 13.00 17.57 1.91
C PHE A 489 13.47 16.29 1.23
N ILE A 490 12.56 15.46 0.72
CA ILE A 490 12.94 14.19 0.05
C ILE A 490 13.71 14.49 -1.24
N GLY A 491 13.20 15.41 -2.06
CA GLY A 491 13.82 15.80 -3.32
C GLY A 491 15.23 16.40 -3.18
N TYR A 492 15.56 16.97 -2.01
CA TYR A 492 16.88 17.50 -1.68
C TYR A 492 17.98 16.40 -1.65
N PHE A 493 17.60 15.13 -1.46
CA PHE A 493 18.54 14.01 -1.43
C PHE A 493 18.75 13.33 -2.78
N ALA A 494 17.91 13.62 -3.78
CA ALA A 494 18.10 13.16 -5.16
C ALA A 494 19.05 14.09 -5.91
N ARG A 495 19.97 13.55 -6.73
CA ARG A 495 20.81 14.39 -7.60
C ARG A 495 19.94 15.28 -8.50
N PRO A 496 20.31 16.55 -8.74
CA PRO A 496 19.53 17.45 -9.60
C PRO A 496 19.27 16.89 -11.01
N GLU A 497 20.12 16.01 -11.51
CA GLU A 497 20.00 15.42 -12.84
C GLU A 497 19.11 14.17 -12.87
N THR A 498 18.96 13.47 -11.74
CA THR A 498 18.15 12.24 -11.66
C THR A 498 16.65 12.60 -11.74
N PRO A 499 15.90 12.09 -12.74
CA PRO A 499 14.45 12.29 -12.81
C PRO A 499 13.79 11.80 -11.53
N TRP A 500 13.08 12.67 -10.84
CA TRP A 500 12.54 12.38 -9.50
C TRP A 500 11.10 12.88 -9.34
N ALA A 501 10.26 12.04 -8.75
CA ALA A 501 8.92 12.40 -8.33
C ALA A 501 8.59 11.80 -6.96
N HIS A 502 7.77 12.52 -6.18
CA HIS A 502 7.22 12.10 -4.91
C HIS A 502 5.69 12.01 -4.99
N LEU A 503 5.14 10.89 -4.52
CA LEU A 503 3.71 10.65 -4.36
C LEU A 503 3.35 10.64 -2.86
N ASP A 504 2.67 11.67 -2.38
CA ASP A 504 2.07 11.68 -1.04
C ASP A 504 0.67 11.05 -1.10
N ILE A 505 0.55 9.87 -0.52
CA ILE A 505 -0.66 9.02 -0.55
C ILE A 505 -1.36 8.94 0.80
N ALA A 506 -1.02 9.81 1.77
CA ALA A 506 -1.52 9.72 3.15
C ALA A 506 -3.06 9.63 3.25
N ASN A 507 -3.77 10.39 2.41
CA ASN A 507 -5.24 10.42 2.30
C ASN A 507 -5.82 9.25 1.49
N MET A 508 -5.01 8.59 0.65
CA MET A 508 -5.46 7.54 -0.26
C MET A 508 -5.18 6.12 0.24
N ALA A 509 -4.20 5.96 1.14
CA ALA A 509 -3.65 4.66 1.55
C ALA A 509 -4.67 3.74 2.21
N TYR A 510 -5.64 4.27 2.96
CA TYR A 510 -6.65 3.50 3.67
C TYR A 510 -7.97 4.24 3.83
N GLY A 511 -9.03 3.55 4.24
CA GLY A 511 -10.29 4.21 4.61
C GLY A 511 -11.44 3.25 4.84
N ALA A 512 -12.65 3.81 4.85
CA ALA A 512 -13.87 3.02 4.90
C ALA A 512 -14.07 2.19 3.61
N ALA A 513 -14.90 1.15 3.72
CA ALA A 513 -15.32 0.38 2.57
C ALA A 513 -16.16 1.24 1.61
N SER A 514 -16.05 0.96 0.32
CA SER A 514 -16.91 1.52 -0.72
C SER A 514 -17.28 0.43 -1.75
N ASP A 515 -17.96 0.87 -2.81
CA ASP A 515 -18.26 0.09 -4.00
C ASP A 515 -17.01 -0.30 -4.82
N VAL A 516 -15.84 0.28 -4.55
CA VAL A 516 -14.59 -0.01 -5.28
C VAL A 516 -13.43 -0.49 -4.40
N LYS A 517 -13.55 -0.44 -3.07
CA LYS A 517 -12.51 -0.94 -2.16
C LYS A 517 -13.06 -1.50 -0.85
N PRO A 518 -12.36 -2.45 -0.21
CA PRO A 518 -12.65 -2.86 1.17
C PRO A 518 -12.36 -1.73 2.17
N ALA A 519 -12.79 -1.91 3.43
CA ALA A 519 -12.27 -1.12 4.53
C ALA A 519 -10.82 -1.51 4.85
N GLY A 520 -10.06 -0.57 5.40
CA GLY A 520 -8.62 -0.72 5.65
C GLY A 520 -7.79 -0.25 4.46
N SER A 521 -6.69 -0.94 4.19
CA SER A 521 -5.77 -0.61 3.09
C SER A 521 -6.49 -0.62 1.73
N ALA A 522 -6.28 0.45 0.98
CA ALA A 522 -6.76 0.57 -0.39
C ALA A 522 -5.88 -0.20 -1.39
N GLY A 523 -4.60 -0.38 -1.07
CA GLY A 523 -3.56 -0.80 -2.03
C GLY A 523 -3.24 0.29 -3.07
N PHE A 524 -3.47 1.56 -2.72
CA PHE A 524 -3.30 2.69 -3.64
C PHE A 524 -1.87 2.77 -4.16
N SER A 525 -1.73 3.13 -5.43
CA SER A 525 -0.52 3.26 -6.25
C SER A 525 0.03 1.98 -6.86
N VAL A 526 -0.42 0.78 -6.46
CA VAL A 526 0.03 -0.47 -7.12
C VAL A 526 -0.35 -0.48 -8.59
N ARG A 527 -1.61 -0.16 -8.91
CA ARG A 527 -2.12 -0.16 -10.30
C ARG A 527 -1.46 0.95 -11.10
N LEU A 528 -1.34 2.14 -10.51
CA LEU A 528 -0.65 3.28 -11.10
C LEU A 528 0.78 2.95 -11.44
N LEU A 529 1.57 2.44 -10.49
CA LEU A 529 2.99 2.18 -10.67
C LEU A 529 3.23 1.01 -11.63
N GLU A 530 2.41 -0.04 -11.56
CA GLU A 530 2.44 -1.14 -12.54
C GLU A 530 2.24 -0.60 -13.96
N ARG A 531 1.25 0.28 -14.15
CA ARG A 531 0.97 0.89 -15.45
C ARG A 531 2.08 1.85 -15.87
N PHE A 532 2.52 2.72 -14.97
CA PHE A 532 3.56 3.72 -15.20
C PHE A 532 4.87 3.06 -15.66
N VAL A 533 5.33 2.01 -14.98
CA VAL A 533 6.60 1.35 -15.32
C VAL A 533 6.52 0.66 -16.69
N ARG A 534 5.37 0.09 -17.07
CA ARG A 534 5.20 -0.50 -18.42
C ARG A 534 5.25 0.53 -19.52
N ASP A 535 4.63 1.68 -19.29
CA ASP A 535 4.50 2.73 -20.28
C ASP A 535 5.67 3.72 -20.22
N PHE A 536 6.60 3.54 -19.27
CA PHE A 536 7.68 4.46 -18.98
C PHE A 536 8.49 4.76 -20.24
N GLN A 537 8.57 6.05 -20.56
CA GLN A 537 9.44 6.58 -21.60
C GLN A 537 10.64 7.25 -20.94
N PRO A 538 11.86 7.04 -21.46
CA PRO A 538 13.06 7.67 -20.93
C PRO A 538 12.90 9.17 -20.74
N VAL A 539 13.24 9.65 -19.55
CA VAL A 539 13.28 11.07 -19.19
C VAL A 539 14.74 11.51 -19.20
N ALA A 540 15.02 12.68 -19.80
CA ALA A 540 16.38 13.20 -19.84
C ALA A 540 16.94 13.39 -18.42
N LYS A 541 18.16 12.91 -18.17
CA LYS A 541 18.89 13.10 -16.92
C LYS A 541 19.50 14.51 -16.86
N GLU A 542 18.63 15.51 -16.88
CA GLU A 542 18.98 16.92 -16.83
C GLU A 542 18.47 17.55 -15.54
N LYS A 543 19.04 18.71 -15.18
CA LYS A 543 18.55 19.48 -14.05
C LYS A 543 17.09 19.84 -14.27
N GLY A 544 16.20 19.29 -13.45
CA GLY A 544 14.77 19.57 -13.52
C GLY A 544 14.49 21.07 -13.34
N THR A 545 13.49 21.58 -14.07
CA THR A 545 13.12 23.01 -14.06
C THR A 545 11.94 23.32 -13.12
N GLY A 546 11.23 22.30 -12.65
CA GLY A 546 10.05 22.43 -11.80
C GLY A 546 10.41 22.59 -10.33
N GLY A 547 10.72 23.80 -9.87
CA GLY A 547 10.93 24.03 -8.44
C GLY A 547 12.20 23.38 -7.88
N PHE A 548 13.33 23.64 -8.54
CA PHE A 548 14.63 24.00 -7.94
C PHE A 548 15.68 24.33 -9.00
#